data_AF-A0A942QZS7-F1
#
_entry.id   AF-A0A942QZS7-F1
#
_cell.length_a   1.000
_cell.length_b   1.000
_cell.length_c   1.000
_cell.angle_alpha   90.00
_cell.angle_beta   90.00
_cell.angle_gamma   90.00
#
_symmetry.space_group_name_H-M   'P 1'
#
loop_
_entity.id
_entity.type
_entity.pdbx_description
1 polymer ?
#
loop_
_entity_poly.entity_id
_entity_poly.type
_entity_poly.pdbx_seq_one_letter_code
_entity_poly.pdbx_strand_id
1 'polypeptide(L)'
;MSEKKLAKAQGTPRRKRYKKHIRLVHAAKWLEENSIMKNVIKGYTKWFGVSRLCAAQELMLLGVTFDTDVVGKEKQLEIEKANQRKRAKEKRLQAHAQTYLYHWDAVDGVDSADYEDMPF
;
A
#
# COMPACT_ATOMS: atom_id res chain seq x y z
N MET A 1 -5.17 25.59 32.41
CA MET A 1 -5.40 24.25 31.82
C MET A 1 -5.79 24.45 30.36
N SER A 2 -4.84 24.29 29.42
CA SER A 2 -5.10 24.53 27.99
C SER A 2 -5.83 23.34 27.39
N GLU A 3 -7.08 23.53 26.96
CA GLU A 3 -7.86 22.52 26.27
C GLU A 3 -7.23 22.23 24.90
N LYS A 4 -6.56 21.08 24.78
CA LYS A 4 -6.12 20.58 23.48
C LYS A 4 -7.36 20.17 22.68
N LYS A 5 -7.80 21.01 21.74
CA LYS A 5 -8.77 20.63 20.70
C LYS A 5 -8.23 19.43 19.93
N LEU A 6 -8.86 18.27 20.08
CA LEU A 6 -8.58 17.10 19.24
C LEU A 6 -8.95 17.44 17.80
N ALA A 7 -7.97 17.52 16.91
CA ALA A 7 -8.20 17.75 15.49
C ALA A 7 -9.08 16.61 14.94
N LYS A 8 -10.24 16.96 14.36
CA LYS A 8 -11.12 16.00 13.69
C LYS A 8 -10.30 15.26 12.64
N ALA A 9 -10.20 13.94 12.74
CA ALA A 9 -9.50 13.11 11.77
C ALA A 9 -10.17 13.32 10.40
N GLN A 10 -9.58 14.18 9.57
CA GLN A 10 -10.04 14.39 8.20
C GLN A 10 -9.72 13.10 7.45
N GLY A 11 -10.75 12.28 7.23
CA GLY A 11 -10.62 11.02 6.52
C GLY A 11 -9.97 11.21 5.14
N THR A 12 -9.53 10.10 4.54
CA THR A 12 -8.89 10.13 3.22
C THR A 12 -9.72 10.97 2.24
N PRO A 13 -9.13 12.01 1.60
CA PRO A 13 -9.86 12.91 0.73
C PRO A 13 -10.69 12.15 -0.31
N ARG A 14 -11.94 12.59 -0.54
CA ARG A 14 -12.90 11.93 -1.44
C ARG A 14 -12.29 11.60 -2.81
N ARG A 15 -11.50 12.52 -3.38
CA ARG A 15 -10.81 12.35 -4.67
C ARG A 15 -9.88 11.12 -4.75
N LYS A 16 -9.30 10.69 -3.62
CA LYS A 16 -8.42 9.51 -3.56
C LYS A 16 -9.18 8.18 -3.50
N ARG A 17 -10.51 8.24 -3.36
CA ARG A 17 -11.40 7.08 -3.28
C ARG A 17 -12.21 6.88 -4.57
N TYR A 18 -11.93 7.67 -5.61
CA TYR A 18 -12.64 7.57 -6.88
C TYR A 18 -12.33 6.26 -7.59
N LYS A 19 -13.38 5.66 -8.19
CA LYS A 19 -13.26 4.59 -9.17
C LYS A 19 -12.68 5.14 -10.48
N LYS A 20 -12.13 4.24 -11.32
CA LYS A 20 -11.44 4.61 -12.58
C LYS A 20 -12.24 5.55 -13.48
N HIS A 21 -13.52 5.26 -13.74
CA HIS A 21 -14.36 6.10 -14.61
C HIS A 21 -14.54 7.52 -14.06
N ILE A 22 -14.79 7.68 -12.76
CA ILE A 22 -14.88 8.98 -12.10
C ILE A 22 -13.54 9.72 -12.15
N ARG A 23 -12.42 9.01 -11.95
CA ARG A 23 -11.09 9.62 -12.08
C ARG A 23 -10.87 10.18 -13.47
N LEU A 24 -11.15 9.42 -14.53
CA LEU A 24 -10.94 9.89 -15.92
C LEU A 24 -11.73 11.17 -16.23
N VAL A 25 -12.98 11.28 -15.75
CA VAL A 25 -13.79 12.50 -15.91
C VAL A 25 -13.14 13.70 -15.22
N HIS A 26 -12.70 13.54 -13.96
CA HIS A 26 -12.04 14.63 -13.23
C HIS A 26 -10.60 14.88 -13.67
N ALA A 27 -9.95 13.87 -14.25
CA ALA A 27 -8.57 13.91 -14.66
C ALA A 27 -8.35 14.84 -15.85
N ALA A 28 -9.30 14.91 -16.79
CA ALA A 28 -9.25 15.87 -17.90
C ALA A 28 -9.13 17.31 -17.38
N LYS A 29 -10.05 17.73 -16.50
CA LYS A 29 -10.00 19.05 -15.86
C LYS A 29 -8.73 19.26 -15.03
N TRP A 30 -8.34 18.24 -14.26
CA TRP A 30 -7.12 18.33 -13.46
C TRP A 30 -5.87 18.51 -14.34
N LEU A 31 -5.83 17.86 -15.51
CA LEU A 31 -4.73 17.95 -16.45
C LEU A 31 -4.62 19.35 -17.06
N GLU A 32 -5.75 19.98 -17.40
CA GLU A 32 -5.77 21.38 -17.86
C GLU A 32 -5.10 22.32 -16.84
N GLU A 33 -5.45 22.17 -15.55
CA GLU A 33 -4.91 22.99 -14.45
C GLU A 33 -3.44 22.66 -14.10
N ASN A 34 -2.96 21.45 -14.41
CA ASN A 34 -1.68 20.93 -13.89
C ASN A 34 -0.71 20.44 -14.98
N SER A 35 -0.99 20.73 -16.26
CA SER A 35 -0.21 20.30 -17.43
C SER A 35 1.25 20.78 -17.43
N ILE A 36 1.53 21.90 -16.76
CA ILE A 36 2.86 22.56 -16.73
C ILE A 36 3.87 21.84 -15.81
N MET A 37 3.42 20.88 -14.99
CA MET A 37 4.31 20.26 -14.01
C MET A 37 5.42 19.41 -14.64
N LYS A 38 6.65 19.55 -14.11
CA LYS A 38 7.84 18.76 -14.48
C LYS A 38 7.62 17.23 -14.47
N ASN A 39 6.69 16.73 -13.65
CA ASN A 39 6.34 15.31 -13.62
C ASN A 39 4.83 15.13 -13.36
N VAL A 40 4.06 15.10 -14.44
CA VAL A 40 2.60 14.94 -14.42
C VAL A 40 2.19 13.61 -13.77
N ILE A 41 2.93 12.51 -14.00
CA ILE A 41 2.66 11.20 -13.40
C ILE A 41 2.72 11.28 -11.87
N LYS A 42 3.76 11.94 -11.32
CA LYS A 42 3.90 12.14 -9.87
C LYS A 42 2.80 13.04 -9.30
N GLY A 43 2.41 14.08 -10.03
CA GLY A 43 1.28 14.92 -9.63
C GLY A 43 -0.03 14.13 -9.56
N TYR A 44 -0.29 13.34 -10.60
CA TYR A 44 -1.50 12.54 -10.75
C TYR A 44 -1.63 11.50 -9.64
N THR A 45 -0.57 10.74 -9.38
CA THR A 45 -0.52 9.76 -8.28
C THR A 45 -0.80 10.40 -6.91
N LYS A 46 -0.24 11.59 -6.64
CA LYS A 46 -0.47 12.31 -5.38
C LYS A 46 -1.92 12.80 -5.25
N TRP A 47 -2.50 13.29 -6.35
CA TRP A 47 -3.85 13.85 -6.36
C TRP A 47 -4.93 12.78 -6.19
N PHE A 48 -4.87 11.72 -7.01
CA PHE A 48 -5.86 10.65 -7.07
C PHE A 48 -5.51 9.42 -6.23
N GLY A 49 -4.31 9.33 -5.66
CA GLY A 49 -3.92 8.22 -4.79
C GLY A 49 -3.72 6.89 -5.52
N VAL A 50 -3.29 6.92 -6.78
CA VAL A 50 -3.08 5.73 -7.62
C VAL A 50 -1.59 5.36 -7.75
N SER A 51 -1.30 4.16 -8.26
CA SER A 51 0.07 3.77 -8.62
C SER A 51 0.56 4.54 -9.85
N ARG A 52 1.89 4.64 -10.01
CA ARG A 52 2.50 5.34 -11.15
C ARG A 52 2.15 4.69 -12.49
N LEU A 53 2.13 3.37 -12.54
CA LEU A 53 1.68 2.63 -13.73
C LEU A 53 0.24 2.99 -14.11
N CYS A 54 -0.66 3.02 -13.12
CA CYS A 54 -2.06 3.36 -13.36
C CYS A 54 -2.21 4.83 -13.81
N ALA A 55 -1.45 5.74 -13.19
CA ALA A 55 -1.38 7.13 -13.62
C ALA A 55 -0.89 7.28 -15.06
N ALA A 56 0.20 6.59 -15.44
CA ALA A 56 0.74 6.63 -16.79
C ALA A 56 -0.29 6.16 -17.83
N GLN A 57 -0.95 5.02 -17.58
CA GLN A 57 -1.99 4.49 -18.46
C GLN A 57 -3.20 5.42 -18.59
N GLU A 58 -3.70 5.97 -17.47
CA GLU A 58 -4.84 6.89 -17.49
C GLU A 58 -4.49 8.21 -18.21
N LEU A 59 -3.27 8.72 -18.03
CA LEU A 59 -2.80 9.93 -18.72
C LEU A 59 -2.63 9.70 -20.23
N MET A 60 -2.15 8.53 -20.67
CA MET A 60 -2.10 8.17 -22.09
C MET A 60 -3.50 8.13 -22.72
N LEU A 61 -4.49 7.59 -22.00
CA LEU A 61 -5.89 7.58 -22.46
C LEU A 61 -6.48 9.00 -22.59
N LEU A 62 -5.97 9.95 -21.82
CA LEU A 62 -6.35 11.37 -21.89
C LEU A 62 -5.55 12.14 -22.97
N GLY A 63 -4.71 11.46 -23.75
CA GLY A 63 -3.94 12.04 -24.84
C GLY A 63 -2.57 12.60 -24.45
N VAL A 64 -2.10 12.35 -23.22
CA VAL A 64 -0.73 12.74 -22.83
C VAL A 64 0.26 11.79 -23.48
N THR A 65 1.13 12.34 -24.32
CA THR A 65 2.22 11.59 -24.94
C THR A 65 3.38 11.48 -23.93
N PHE A 66 3.79 10.24 -23.69
CA PHE A 66 5.04 9.94 -22.98
C PHE A 66 6.01 9.30 -23.95
N ASP A 67 7.30 9.41 -23.63
CA ASP A 67 8.30 8.57 -24.29
C ASP A 67 7.93 7.09 -24.09
N THR A 68 8.10 6.32 -25.15
CA THR A 68 7.52 4.98 -25.32
C THR A 68 7.93 3.97 -24.23
N ASP A 69 9.02 4.24 -23.52
CA ASP A 69 9.60 3.35 -22.51
C ASP A 69 9.16 3.67 -21.06
N VAL A 70 8.35 4.71 -20.82
CA VAL A 70 7.93 5.09 -19.46
C VAL A 70 7.02 4.02 -18.83
N VAL A 71 6.09 3.46 -19.61
CA VAL A 71 5.16 2.42 -19.12
C VAL A 71 5.88 1.12 -18.80
N GLY A 72 6.88 0.75 -19.62
CA GLY A 72 7.70 -0.45 -19.42
C GLY A 72 8.49 -0.37 -18.12
N LYS A 73 9.20 0.74 -17.91
CA LYS A 73 9.94 1.02 -16.67
C LYS A 73 9.04 1.00 -15.44
N GLU A 74 7.89 1.68 -15.47
CA GLU A 74 6.97 1.71 -14.33
C GLU A 74 6.34 0.33 -14.05
N LYS A 75 6.09 -0.48 -15.09
CA LYS A 75 5.63 -1.87 -14.93
C LYS A 75 6.67 -2.71 -14.21
N GLN A 76 7.94 -2.62 -14.63
CA GLN A 76 9.04 -3.37 -14.02
C GLN A 76 9.21 -3.00 -12.55
N LEU A 77 9.19 -1.70 -12.22
CA LEU A 77 9.27 -1.21 -10.85
C LEU A 77 8.11 -1.71 -9.97
N GLU A 78 6.90 -1.81 -10.52
CA GLU A 78 5.75 -2.32 -9.77
C GLU A 78 5.87 -3.82 -9.48
N ILE A 79 6.39 -4.60 -10.44
CA ILE A 79 6.69 -6.03 -10.26
C ILE A 79 7.75 -6.22 -9.17
N GLU A 80 8.83 -5.45 -9.22
CA GLU A 80 9.89 -5.51 -8.21
C GLU A 80 9.38 -5.20 -6.81
N LYS A 81 8.55 -4.14 -6.66
CA LYS A 81 7.90 -3.83 -5.38
C LYS A 81 6.99 -4.95 -4.89
N ALA A 82 6.21 -5.55 -5.79
CA ALA A 82 5.35 -6.68 -5.43
C ALA A 82 6.18 -7.87 -4.93
N ASN A 83 7.28 -8.19 -5.62
CA ASN A 83 8.21 -9.25 -5.22
C ASN A 83 8.88 -8.96 -3.88
N GLN A 84 9.32 -7.72 -3.63
CA GLN A 84 9.87 -7.30 -2.34
C GLN A 84 8.86 -7.45 -1.20
N ARG A 85 7.60 -7.06 -1.42
CA ARG A 85 6.52 -7.23 -0.43
C ARG A 85 6.26 -8.71 -0.12
N LYS A 86 6.29 -9.57 -1.15
CA LYS A 86 6.14 -11.02 -0.98
C LYS A 86 7.26 -11.59 -0.12
N ARG A 87 8.53 -11.29 -0.45
CA ARG A 87 9.71 -11.70 0.32
C ARG A 87 9.66 -11.21 1.77
N ALA A 88 9.26 -9.96 2.00
CA ALA A 88 9.11 -9.42 3.35
C ALA A 88 8.00 -10.11 4.15
N LYS A 89 6.89 -10.49 3.50
CA LYS A 89 5.82 -11.27 4.13
C LYS A 89 6.31 -12.68 4.50
N GLU A 90 7.01 -13.35 3.61
CA GLU A 90 7.58 -14.69 3.84
C GLU A 90 8.56 -14.68 5.01
N LYS A 91 9.50 -13.72 5.05
CA LYS A 91 10.44 -13.57 6.17
C LYS A 91 9.74 -13.36 7.51
N ARG A 92 8.70 -12.52 7.54
CA ARG A 92 7.90 -12.29 8.76
C ARG A 92 7.14 -13.53 9.19
N LEU A 93 6.63 -14.31 8.24
CA LEU A 93 5.95 -15.57 8.54
C LEU A 93 6.92 -16.63 9.08
N GLN A 94 8.13 -16.74 8.50
CA GLN A 94 9.19 -17.61 9.00
C GLN A 94 9.62 -17.22 10.41
N ALA A 95 9.84 -15.92 10.67
CA ALA A 95 10.16 -15.43 12.01
C ALA A 95 9.04 -15.77 13.00
N HIS A 96 7.78 -15.52 12.64
CA HIS A 96 6.63 -15.86 13.49
C HIS A 96 6.53 -17.37 13.75
N ALA A 97 6.76 -18.22 12.74
CA ALA A 97 6.75 -19.67 12.89
C ALA A 97 7.89 -20.17 13.80
N GLN A 98 9.09 -19.60 13.67
CA GLN A 98 10.22 -19.90 14.57
C GLN A 98 9.90 -19.51 16.01
N THR A 99 9.30 -18.34 16.23
CA THR A 99 8.87 -17.92 17.58
C THR A 99 7.84 -18.89 18.16
N TYR A 100 6.88 -19.35 17.36
CA TYR A 100 5.85 -20.29 17.81
C TYR A 100 6.42 -21.67 18.13
N LEU A 101 7.33 -22.19 17.30
CA LEU A 101 7.98 -23.48 17.52
C LEU A 101 8.78 -23.47 18.83
N TYR A 102 9.56 -22.40 19.08
CA TYR A 102 10.32 -22.23 20.31
C TYR A 102 9.43 -22.13 21.56
N HIS A 103 8.20 -21.59 21.41
CA HIS A 103 7.25 -21.52 22.51
C HIS A 103 6.67 -22.89 22.86
N TRP A 104 6.42 -23.77 21.87
CA TRP A 104 5.94 -25.13 22.12
C TRP A 104 7.01 -26.05 22.70
N ASP A 105 8.24 -25.98 22.17
CA ASP A 105 9.37 -26.76 22.71
C ASP A 105 9.72 -26.38 24.15
N ALA A 106 9.44 -25.12 24.56
CA ALA A 106 9.61 -24.66 25.94
C ALA A 106 8.47 -25.09 26.89
N VAL A 107 7.33 -25.51 26.35
CA VAL A 107 6.16 -25.99 27.13
C VAL A 107 6.22 -27.51 27.31
N ASP A 108 6.84 -28.26 26.38
CA ASP A 108 7.12 -29.70 26.55
C ASP A 108 8.24 -30.00 27.58
N GLY A 109 8.86 -28.95 28.13
CA GLY A 109 9.73 -29.03 29.32
C GLY A 109 9.00 -28.82 30.65
N VAL A 110 7.69 -28.58 30.63
CA VAL A 110 6.86 -28.71 31.83
C VAL A 110 6.44 -30.17 31.87
N ASP A 111 7.09 -30.93 32.74
CA ASP A 111 6.77 -32.34 32.97
C ASP A 111 5.25 -32.50 33.10
N SER A 112 4.69 -33.36 32.25
CA SER A 112 3.27 -33.80 32.27
C SER A 112 2.84 -34.43 33.61
N ALA A 113 3.76 -34.55 34.58
CA ALA A 113 3.54 -35.16 35.89
C ALA A 113 2.73 -34.29 36.86
N ASP A 114 2.61 -32.97 36.62
CA ASP A 114 1.96 -32.05 37.57
C ASP A 114 0.47 -31.79 37.28
N TYR A 115 -0.13 -32.43 36.26
CA TYR A 115 -1.55 -32.27 35.91
C TYR A 115 -2.47 -33.38 36.47
N GLU A 116 -1.95 -34.35 37.23
CA GLU A 116 -2.77 -35.43 37.80
C GLU A 116 -3.40 -35.11 39.17
N ASP A 117 -3.03 -34.00 39.83
CA ASP A 117 -3.47 -33.74 41.23
C ASP A 117 -4.33 -32.48 41.37
N MET A 118 -5.26 -32.25 40.43
CA MET A 118 -6.34 -31.27 40.65
C MET A 118 -7.55 -31.94 41.32
N PRO A 119 -7.94 -31.51 42.54
CA PRO A 119 -9.12 -32.04 43.20
C PRO A 119 -10.40 -31.56 42.48
N PHE A 120 -11.30 -32.52 42.24
CA PHE A 120 -12.67 -32.31 41.74
C PHE A 120 -13.57 -31.63 42.76
#